data_AF-A0A817UXW8-F1
#
_entry.id   AF-A0A817UXW8-F1
#
_cell.length_a   1.000
_cell.length_b   1.000
_cell.length_c   1.000
_cell.angle_alpha   90.00
_cell.angle_beta   90.00
_cell.angle_gamma   90.00
#
_symmetry.space_group_name_H-M   'P 1'
#
loop_
_entity.id
_entity.type
_entity.pdbx_description
1 polymer ?
#
loop_
_entity_poly.entity_id
_entity_poly.type
_entity_poly.pdbx_seq_one_letter_code
_entity_poly.pdbx_strand_id
1 'polypeptide(L)'
;MSFIPKQEISKALASEQNLDRLPPSYMYSVIFKDIILEIDHDDSKSMNTLASFCQQQKIREKDIDVFKRNYYEKSAVWWYTKELFLYGMFNRALRMLDMEVMTKLGFFIRRLHIELKQLHQEQLADSQKVFTVYRGQGLSQQDFQHPVDTKGGLLSFNNFLSTSMRPFTYVVSFCNYFTVLIDKT
;
A
#
# COMPACT_ATOMS: atom_id res chain seq x y z
N MET A 1 4.28 -55.69 12.63
CA MET A 1 4.61 -54.39 12.00
C MET A 1 3.33 -53.89 11.34
N SER A 2 2.67 -52.90 11.93
CA SER A 2 1.44 -52.32 11.39
C SER A 2 1.80 -51.38 10.24
N PHE A 3 1.42 -51.76 9.01
CA PHE A 3 1.54 -50.89 7.85
C PHE A 3 0.38 -49.89 7.87
N ILE A 4 0.69 -48.63 8.15
CA ILE A 4 -0.27 -47.54 7.96
C ILE A 4 -0.45 -47.34 6.45
N PRO A 5 -1.68 -47.43 5.91
CA PRO A 5 -1.93 -47.24 4.49
C PRO A 5 -1.50 -45.83 4.04
N LYS A 6 -0.82 -45.72 2.88
CA LYS A 6 -0.45 -44.44 2.25
C LYS A 6 -1.63 -43.46 2.10
N GLN A 7 -2.86 -43.96 2.06
CA GLN A 7 -4.08 -43.16 1.98
C GLN A 7 -4.40 -42.38 3.27
N GLU A 8 -4.04 -42.91 4.45
CA GLU A 8 -4.16 -42.19 5.72
C GLU A 8 -3.09 -41.09 5.82
N ILE A 9 -1.88 -41.37 5.34
CA ILE A 9 -0.80 -40.38 5.24
C ILE A 9 -1.18 -39.27 4.26
N SER A 10 -1.84 -39.57 3.12
CA SER A 10 -2.30 -38.52 2.19
C SER A 10 -3.45 -37.67 2.72
N LYS A 11 -4.30 -38.21 3.61
CA LYS A 11 -5.35 -37.43 4.30
C LYS A 11 -4.78 -36.59 5.45
N ALA A 12 -3.75 -37.07 6.14
CA ALA A 12 -3.02 -36.31 7.16
C ALA A 12 -2.05 -35.27 6.57
N LEU A 13 -1.56 -35.48 5.34
CA LEU A 13 -0.72 -34.55 4.57
C LEU A 13 -1.50 -33.63 3.62
N ALA A 14 -2.83 -33.74 3.57
CA ALA A 14 -3.65 -32.58 3.26
C ALA A 14 -3.50 -31.63 4.46
N SER A 15 -2.31 -31.04 4.59
CA SER A 15 -2.02 -29.98 5.52
C SER A 15 -3.18 -29.01 5.40
N GLU A 16 -3.86 -28.71 6.50
CA GLU A 16 -4.70 -27.52 6.58
C GLU A 16 -3.89 -26.39 5.97
N GLN A 17 -4.25 -26.04 4.74
CA GLN A 17 -3.47 -25.10 3.95
C GLN A 17 -3.54 -23.82 4.75
N ASN A 18 -2.42 -23.35 5.30
CA ASN A 18 -2.45 -22.17 6.16
C ASN A 18 -2.87 -20.97 5.29
N LEU A 19 -4.16 -20.65 5.32
CA LEU A 19 -4.80 -19.61 4.52
C LEU A 19 -4.29 -18.22 4.92
N ASP A 20 -3.69 -18.11 6.12
CA ASP A 20 -3.11 -16.89 6.67
C ASP A 20 -1.64 -16.68 6.27
N ARG A 21 -1.10 -17.56 5.41
CA ARG A 21 0.25 -17.39 4.89
C ARG A 21 0.33 -16.17 3.97
N LEU A 22 0.94 -15.11 4.50
CA LEU A 22 1.22 -13.89 3.76
C LEU A 22 2.40 -14.05 2.78
N PRO A 23 2.42 -13.31 1.66
CA PRO A 23 3.57 -13.28 0.77
C PRO A 23 4.79 -12.65 1.48
N PRO A 24 6.03 -13.12 1.20
CA PRO A 24 7.24 -12.55 1.82
C PRO A 24 7.40 -11.04 1.62
N SER A 25 6.82 -10.49 0.55
CA SER A 25 6.78 -9.06 0.28
C SER A 25 6.17 -8.23 1.41
N TYR A 26 5.23 -8.80 2.17
CA TYR A 26 4.66 -8.16 3.36
C TYR A 26 5.76 -7.75 4.35
N MET A 27 6.67 -8.68 4.67
CA MET A 27 7.78 -8.42 5.60
C MET A 27 8.70 -7.31 5.10
N TYR A 28 9.00 -7.30 3.79
CA TYR A 28 9.84 -6.24 3.20
C TYR A 28 9.15 -4.87 3.28
N SER A 29 7.85 -4.80 3.02
CA SER A 29 7.09 -3.55 3.15
C SER A 29 7.01 -3.06 4.59
N VAL A 30 6.85 -3.96 5.57
CA VAL A 30 6.86 -3.62 7.01
C VAL A 30 8.23 -3.06 7.42
N ILE A 31 9.31 -3.76 7.11
CA ILE A 31 10.68 -3.31 7.43
C ILE A 31 10.99 -1.98 6.75
N PHE A 32 10.66 -1.83 5.48
CA PHE A 32 10.88 -0.58 4.75
C PHE A 32 10.11 0.59 5.39
N LYS A 33 8.85 0.37 5.77
CA LYS A 33 8.04 1.37 6.46
C LYS A 33 8.69 1.78 7.78
N ASP A 34 9.14 0.83 8.60
CA ASP A 34 9.80 1.14 9.88
C ASP A 34 11.08 1.96 9.65
N ILE A 35 11.91 1.57 8.69
CA ILE A 35 13.12 2.31 8.29
C ILE A 35 12.79 3.75 7.88
N ILE A 36 11.82 3.96 6.98
CA ILE A 36 11.46 5.29 6.49
C ILE A 36 10.87 6.18 7.59
N LEU A 37 10.23 5.60 8.61
CA LEU A 37 9.68 6.37 9.73
C LEU A 37 10.78 6.83 10.71
N GLU A 38 11.86 6.06 10.84
CA GLU A 38 12.97 6.32 11.76
C GLU A 38 14.08 7.19 11.16
N ILE A 39 14.32 7.10 9.84
CA ILE A 39 15.37 7.88 9.18
C ILE A 39 15.05 9.38 9.28
N ASP A 40 16.07 10.15 9.64
CA ASP A 40 16.03 11.61 9.51
C ASP A 40 16.16 11.99 8.02
N HIS A 41 15.13 12.65 7.51
CA HIS A 41 15.06 13.04 6.11
C HIS A 41 15.33 14.54 5.97
N ASP A 42 16.38 14.86 5.21
CA ASP A 42 16.49 16.18 4.59
C ASP A 42 15.49 16.25 3.44
N ASP A 43 14.31 16.81 3.73
CA ASP A 43 13.23 16.97 2.76
C ASP A 43 13.68 17.79 1.53
N SER A 44 14.58 18.76 1.69
CA SER A 44 15.09 19.58 0.58
C SER A 44 15.96 18.77 -0.36
N LYS A 45 16.91 18.00 0.19
CA LYS A 45 17.75 17.09 -0.59
C LYS A 45 16.95 15.98 -1.25
N SER A 46 15.97 15.44 -0.53
CA SER A 46 15.07 14.38 -1.02
C SER A 46 14.20 14.88 -2.17
N MET A 47 13.63 16.09 -2.03
CA MET A 47 12.83 16.75 -3.07
C MET A 47 13.65 16.99 -4.35
N ASN A 48 14.88 17.48 -4.22
CA ASN A 48 15.74 17.71 -5.39
C ASN A 48 16.13 16.39 -6.06
N THR A 49 16.42 15.34 -5.28
CA THR A 49 16.73 14.00 -5.79
C THR A 49 15.55 13.41 -6.56
N LEU A 50 14.33 13.53 -6.02
CA LEU A 50 13.11 13.09 -6.70
C LEU A 50 12.88 13.88 -7.99
N ALA A 51 13.06 15.21 -7.97
CA ALA A 51 12.90 16.06 -9.14
C ALA A 51 13.85 15.66 -10.29
N SER A 52 15.13 15.44 -9.99
CA SER A 52 16.11 14.96 -10.97
C SER A 52 15.75 13.60 -11.54
N PHE A 53 15.27 12.68 -10.70
CA PHE A 53 14.77 11.39 -11.16
C PHE A 53 13.55 11.55 -12.08
N CYS A 54 12.57 12.40 -11.73
CA CYS A 54 11.41 12.66 -12.57
C CYS A 54 11.79 13.23 -13.95
N GLN A 55 12.81 14.09 -14.02
CA GLN A 55 13.35 14.59 -15.30
C GLN A 55 13.91 13.45 -16.16
N GLN A 56 14.67 12.52 -15.57
CA GLN A 56 15.20 11.35 -16.27
C GLN A 56 14.07 10.42 -16.78
N GLN A 57 12.98 10.31 -16.02
CA GLN A 57 11.78 9.56 -16.40
C GLN A 57 10.86 10.31 -17.39
N LYS A 58 11.31 11.43 -17.96
CA LYS A 58 10.56 12.25 -18.93
C LYS A 58 9.21 12.74 -18.41
N ILE A 59 9.09 12.94 -17.08
CA ILE A 59 7.95 13.66 -16.52
C ILE A 59 8.04 15.13 -16.97
N ARG A 60 6.89 15.74 -17.28
CA ARG A 60 6.84 17.12 -17.77
C ARG A 60 7.39 18.07 -16.72
N GLU A 61 8.35 18.90 -17.11
CA GLU A 61 9.02 19.84 -16.22
C GLU A 61 8.04 20.75 -15.47
N LYS A 62 6.99 21.23 -16.15
CA LYS A 62 5.92 22.02 -15.53
C LYS A 62 5.23 21.32 -14.35
N ASP A 63 5.08 19.99 -14.40
CA ASP A 63 4.41 19.25 -13.32
C ASP A 63 5.36 19.10 -12.12
N ILE A 64 6.65 18.89 -12.38
CA ILE A 64 7.71 18.85 -11.36
C ILE A 64 7.81 20.21 -10.67
N ASP A 65 7.77 21.30 -11.43
CA ASP A 65 7.81 22.66 -10.91
C ASP A 65 6.62 22.99 -10.01
N VAL A 66 5.40 22.67 -10.48
CA VAL A 66 4.17 22.83 -9.68
C VAL A 66 4.25 22.03 -8.40
N PHE A 67 4.78 20.80 -8.46
CA PHE A 67 4.98 19.98 -7.28
C PHE A 67 5.97 20.63 -6.30
N LYS A 68 7.17 21.01 -6.76
CA LYS A 68 8.21 21.62 -5.90
C LYS A 68 7.74 22.89 -5.21
N ARG A 69 7.11 23.80 -5.95
CA ARG A 69 6.69 25.12 -5.43
C ARG A 69 5.58 24.98 -4.38
N ASN A 70 4.60 24.13 -4.66
CA ASN A 70 3.39 24.05 -3.86
C ASN A 70 3.41 22.89 -2.84
N TYR A 71 4.52 22.14 -2.74
CA TYR A 71 4.57 20.90 -1.96
C TYR A 71 4.14 21.11 -0.51
N TYR A 72 4.69 22.13 0.14
CA TYR A 72 4.43 22.44 1.55
C TYR A 72 3.13 23.22 1.78
N GLU A 73 2.55 23.80 0.73
CA GLU A 73 1.27 24.53 0.81
C GLU A 73 0.05 23.61 0.83
N LYS A 74 0.26 22.33 0.49
CA LYS A 74 -0.78 21.30 0.44
C LYS A 74 -0.40 20.15 1.36
N SER A 75 -1.41 19.42 1.80
CA SER A 75 -1.20 18.23 2.61
C SER A 75 -0.69 17.06 1.76
N ALA A 76 -0.05 16.08 2.38
CA ALA A 76 0.43 14.89 1.67
C ALA A 76 -0.76 14.07 1.13
N VAL A 77 -1.89 14.04 1.85
CA VAL A 77 -3.13 13.41 1.37
C VAL A 77 -3.67 14.11 0.13
N TRP A 78 -3.60 15.44 0.06
CA TRP A 78 -3.99 16.18 -1.15
C TRP A 78 -3.13 15.78 -2.35
N TRP A 79 -1.81 15.70 -2.20
CA TRP A 79 -0.91 15.26 -3.26
C TRP A 79 -1.12 13.80 -3.66
N TYR A 80 -1.44 12.93 -2.70
CA TYR A 80 -1.77 11.54 -2.97
C TYR A 80 -3.10 11.39 -3.74
N THR A 81 -4.08 12.25 -3.49
CA THR A 81 -5.38 12.19 -4.18
C THR A 81 -5.45 12.96 -5.48
N LYS A 82 -4.49 13.87 -5.73
CA LYS A 82 -4.44 14.61 -6.97
C LYS A 82 -3.93 13.72 -8.11
N GLU A 83 -4.67 13.69 -9.22
CA GLU A 83 -4.27 13.01 -10.46
C GLU A 83 -3.11 13.72 -11.17
N LEU A 84 -1.91 13.61 -10.58
CA LEU A 84 -0.65 14.07 -11.15
C LEU A 84 0.33 12.90 -11.25
N PHE A 85 1.53 13.17 -11.78
CA PHE A 85 2.58 12.16 -11.95
C PHE A 85 2.90 11.41 -10.65
N LEU A 86 2.81 12.08 -9.50
CA LEU A 86 3.16 11.54 -8.20
C LEU A 86 2.27 10.35 -7.83
N TYR A 87 0.95 10.44 -8.00
CA TYR A 87 0.02 9.36 -7.65
C TYR A 87 0.34 8.06 -8.42
N GLY A 88 0.54 8.19 -9.73
CA GLY A 88 0.85 7.05 -10.60
C GLY A 88 2.22 6.43 -10.28
N MET A 89 3.25 7.28 -10.15
CA MET A 89 4.61 6.85 -9.81
C MET A 89 4.66 6.16 -8.44
N PHE A 90 4.00 6.76 -7.45
CA PHE A 90 3.96 6.29 -6.07
C PHE A 90 3.28 4.92 -5.92
N ASN A 91 2.05 4.79 -6.41
CA ASN A 91 1.33 3.51 -6.30
C ASN A 91 1.95 2.41 -7.18
N ARG A 92 2.61 2.78 -8.29
CA ARG A 92 3.37 1.80 -9.08
C ARG A 92 4.60 1.32 -8.30
N ALA A 93 5.37 2.23 -7.71
CA ALA A 93 6.58 1.87 -6.97
C ALA A 93 6.26 0.93 -5.80
N LEU A 94 5.23 1.25 -5.03
CA LEU A 94 4.76 0.42 -3.90
C LEU A 94 4.21 -0.94 -4.36
N ARG A 95 3.43 -1.00 -5.45
CA ARG A 95 2.92 -2.26 -6.01
C ARG A 95 4.04 -3.17 -6.52
N MET A 96 5.06 -2.60 -7.14
CA MET A 96 6.17 -3.36 -7.72
C MET A 96 7.33 -3.58 -6.72
N LEU A 97 7.24 -3.02 -5.52
CA LEU A 97 8.34 -2.96 -4.54
C LEU A 97 9.63 -2.41 -5.16
N ASP A 98 9.49 -1.35 -5.96
CA ASP A 98 10.60 -0.66 -6.59
C ASP A 98 11.36 0.14 -5.54
N MET A 99 12.32 -0.50 -4.87
CA MET A 99 13.08 0.07 -3.77
C MET A 99 13.82 1.35 -4.16
N GLU A 100 14.26 1.45 -5.41
CA GLU A 100 14.95 2.65 -5.90
C GLU A 100 13.99 3.86 -5.89
N VAL A 101 12.79 3.68 -6.42
CA VAL A 101 11.78 4.74 -6.49
C VAL A 101 11.17 5.01 -5.11
N MET A 102 10.88 3.95 -4.35
CA MET A 102 10.34 4.03 -2.99
C MET A 102 11.26 4.84 -2.08
N THR A 103 12.59 4.63 -2.15
CA THR A 103 13.55 5.38 -1.33
C THR A 103 13.58 6.86 -1.70
N LYS A 104 13.48 7.20 -2.99
CA LYS A 104 13.37 8.60 -3.44
C LYS A 104 12.06 9.25 -3.01
N LEU A 105 11.00 8.46 -2.85
CA LEU A 105 9.69 8.88 -2.33
C LEU A 105 9.59 8.79 -0.79
N GLY A 106 10.66 8.40 -0.09
CA GLY A 106 10.65 8.11 1.35
C GLY A 106 10.07 9.25 2.19
N PHE A 107 10.52 10.48 1.95
CA PHE A 107 10.01 11.68 2.63
C PHE A 107 8.49 11.85 2.45
N PHE A 108 7.97 11.59 1.25
CA PHE A 108 6.54 11.68 0.96
C PHE A 108 5.75 10.52 1.58
N ILE A 109 6.29 9.29 1.54
CA ILE A 109 5.71 8.12 2.22
C ILE A 109 5.57 8.40 3.72
N ARG A 110 6.62 8.92 4.36
CA ARG A 110 6.65 9.30 5.77
C ARG A 110 5.58 10.34 6.10
N ARG A 111 5.55 11.45 5.35
CA ARG A 111 4.56 12.52 5.58
C ARG A 111 3.12 12.03 5.38
N LEU A 112 2.87 11.26 4.33
CA LEU A 112 1.55 10.68 4.07
C LEU A 112 1.15 9.72 5.19
N HIS A 113 2.06 8.88 5.69
CA HIS A 113 1.79 7.97 6.79
C HIS A 113 1.42 8.71 8.08
N ILE A 114 2.18 9.75 8.45
CA ILE A 114 1.93 10.56 9.65
C ILE A 114 0.57 11.24 9.56
N GLU A 115 0.26 11.86 8.42
CA GLU A 115 -1.01 12.56 8.22
C GLU A 115 -2.21 11.60 8.26
N LEU A 116 -2.10 10.44 7.62
CA LEU A 116 -3.15 9.41 7.68
C LEU A 116 -3.35 8.86 9.10
N LYS A 117 -2.26 8.69 9.86
CA LYS A 117 -2.35 8.26 11.28
C LYS A 117 -3.10 9.29 12.12
N GLN A 118 -2.87 10.58 11.89
CA GLN A 118 -3.60 11.65 12.59
C GLN A 118 -5.08 11.63 12.21
N LEU A 119 -5.41 11.61 10.92
CA LEU A 119 -6.79 11.53 10.43
C LEU A 119 -7.52 10.29 10.96
N HIS A 120 -6.81 9.17 11.11
CA HIS A 120 -7.37 7.96 11.71
C HIS A 120 -7.78 8.16 13.17
N GLN A 121 -6.92 8.80 13.96
CA GLN A 121 -7.18 9.07 15.37
C GLN A 121 -8.41 9.98 15.52
N GLU A 122 -8.54 10.99 14.66
CA GLU A 122 -9.71 11.87 14.59
C GLU A 122 -10.97 11.07 14.23
N GLN A 123 -10.90 10.20 13.22
CA GLN A 123 -12.02 9.36 12.81
C GLN A 123 -12.47 8.37 13.90
N LEU A 124 -11.53 7.79 14.66
CA LEU A 124 -11.84 6.89 15.78
C LEU A 124 -12.48 7.63 16.96
N ALA A 125 -12.08 8.87 17.20
CA ALA A 125 -12.68 9.71 18.24
C ALA A 125 -14.15 10.06 17.92
N ASP A 126 -14.45 10.32 16.63
CA ASP A 126 -15.79 10.72 16.18
C ASP A 126 -16.76 9.54 16.00
N SER A 127 -16.29 8.32 15.71
CA SER A 127 -17.18 7.15 15.61
C SER A 127 -16.46 5.80 15.75
N GLN A 128 -16.86 5.01 16.75
CA GLN A 128 -16.51 3.57 16.85
C GLN A 128 -17.40 2.68 15.96
N LYS A 129 -17.74 3.14 14.74
CA LYS A 129 -18.63 2.38 13.87
C LYS A 129 -17.82 1.61 12.84
N VAL A 130 -18.02 0.30 12.80
CA VAL A 130 -17.64 -0.52 11.65
C VAL A 130 -18.44 -0.02 10.45
N PHE A 131 -17.76 0.25 9.34
CA PHE A 131 -18.38 0.70 8.10
C PHE A 131 -17.80 -0.07 6.91
N THR A 132 -18.59 -0.19 5.85
CA THR A 132 -18.20 -0.88 4.62
C THR A 132 -17.70 0.13 3.60
N VAL A 133 -16.56 -0.19 2.98
CA VAL A 133 -16.00 0.57 1.87
C VAL A 133 -15.70 -0.34 0.68
N TYR A 134 -15.62 0.28 -0.48
CA TYR A 134 -15.44 -0.36 -1.77
C TYR A 134 -14.17 0.16 -2.44
N ARG A 135 -13.44 -0.73 -3.09
CA ARG A 135 -12.26 -0.37 -3.90
C ARG A 135 -12.29 -1.13 -5.21
N GLY A 136 -12.20 -0.40 -6.32
CA GLY A 136 -11.91 -0.99 -7.62
C GLY A 136 -10.41 -1.22 -7.78
N GLN A 137 -10.01 -2.41 -8.23
CA GLN A 137 -8.62 -2.73 -8.53
C GLN A 137 -8.58 -3.65 -9.75
N GLY A 138 -7.93 -3.19 -10.83
CA GLY A 138 -7.56 -4.09 -11.94
C GLY A 138 -6.46 -5.04 -11.48
N LEU A 139 -6.61 -6.33 -11.78
CA LEU A 139 -5.65 -7.39 -11.48
C LEU A 139 -5.48 -8.28 -12.71
N SER A 140 -4.28 -8.85 -12.87
CA SER A 140 -4.11 -9.96 -13.82
C SER A 140 -4.89 -11.17 -13.33
N GLN A 141 -5.19 -12.11 -14.23
CA GLN A 141 -5.86 -13.35 -13.85
C GLN A 141 -5.04 -14.14 -12.81
N GLN A 142 -3.72 -14.12 -12.94
CA GLN A 142 -2.80 -14.77 -12.00
C GLN A 142 -2.86 -14.11 -10.61
N ASP A 143 -2.81 -12.77 -10.55
CA ASP A 143 -2.90 -12.04 -9.29
C ASP A 143 -4.27 -12.14 -8.64
N PHE A 144 -5.32 -12.36 -9.44
CA PHE A 144 -6.69 -12.56 -8.95
C PHE A 144 -6.90 -13.95 -8.36
N GLN A 145 -6.22 -14.97 -8.88
CA GLN A 145 -6.39 -16.35 -8.41
C GLN A 145 -5.92 -16.52 -6.96
N HIS A 146 -4.83 -15.85 -6.58
CA HIS A 146 -4.29 -15.96 -5.21
C HIS A 146 -5.31 -15.54 -4.12
N PRO A 147 -5.99 -14.38 -4.21
CA PRO A 147 -7.07 -14.03 -3.31
C PRO A 147 -8.23 -15.03 -3.25
N VAL A 148 -8.56 -15.66 -4.39
CA VAL A 148 -9.64 -16.66 -4.51
C VAL A 148 -9.27 -17.95 -3.80
N ASP A 149 -8.05 -18.46 -4.01
CA ASP A 149 -7.55 -19.71 -3.41
C ASP A 149 -7.34 -19.59 -1.90
N THR A 150 -7.14 -18.37 -1.41
CA THR A 150 -6.94 -18.05 0.03
C THR A 150 -8.16 -17.36 0.64
N LYS A 151 -9.37 -17.67 0.15
CA LYS A 151 -10.63 -17.18 0.73
C LYS A 151 -10.78 -17.71 2.17
N GLY A 152 -11.18 -16.86 3.11
CA GLY A 152 -11.25 -17.21 4.53
C GLY A 152 -9.92 -17.09 5.28
N GLY A 153 -8.87 -16.55 4.64
CA GLY A 153 -7.60 -16.21 5.29
C GLY A 153 -7.19 -14.75 5.08
N LEU A 154 -6.02 -14.39 5.58
CA LEU A 154 -5.50 -13.01 5.54
C LEU A 154 -5.15 -12.51 4.13
N LEU A 155 -5.36 -11.21 3.90
CA LEU A 155 -4.87 -10.48 2.73
C LEU A 155 -3.94 -9.34 3.16
N SER A 156 -2.77 -9.24 2.53
CA SER A 156 -1.85 -8.11 2.69
C SER A 156 -1.79 -7.22 1.45
N PHE A 157 -1.68 -5.91 1.66
CA PHE A 157 -1.42 -4.94 0.59
C PHE A 157 -0.11 -4.20 0.85
N ASN A 158 0.72 -4.01 -0.18
CA ASN A 158 1.96 -3.21 -0.05
C ASN A 158 1.74 -1.72 -0.37
N ASN A 159 0.48 -1.31 -0.52
CA ASN A 159 0.08 0.02 -0.95
C ASN A 159 -0.92 0.61 0.04
N PHE A 160 -1.01 1.93 0.05
CA PHE A 160 -2.11 2.63 0.69
C PHE A 160 -3.45 2.32 0.01
N LEU A 161 -4.49 2.13 0.83
CA LEU A 161 -5.83 1.83 0.35
C LEU A 161 -6.70 3.08 0.25
N SER A 162 -6.79 3.61 -0.96
CA SER A 162 -7.92 4.45 -1.37
C SER A 162 -9.15 3.56 -1.65
N THR A 163 -10.26 3.85 -0.95
CA THR A 163 -11.54 3.13 -1.03
C THR A 163 -12.67 4.14 -1.25
N SER A 164 -13.95 3.78 -1.14
CA SER A 164 -15.09 4.70 -1.25
C SER A 164 -16.27 4.12 -0.48
N MET A 165 -17.09 4.97 0.12
CA MET A 165 -18.36 4.53 0.73
C MET A 165 -19.41 4.15 -0.33
N ARG A 166 -19.17 4.51 -1.60
CA ARG A 166 -20.08 4.25 -2.71
C ARG A 166 -19.53 3.12 -3.59
N PRO A 167 -20.29 2.05 -3.84
CA PRO A 167 -19.84 0.91 -4.65
C PRO A 167 -19.43 1.27 -6.08
N PHE A 168 -20.05 2.31 -6.66
CA PHE A 168 -19.89 2.68 -8.08
C PHE A 168 -19.04 3.94 -8.29
N THR A 169 -18.40 4.46 -7.24
CA THR A 169 -17.51 5.61 -7.37
C THR A 169 -16.08 5.13 -7.28
N TYR A 170 -15.32 5.34 -8.36
CA TYR A 170 -13.87 5.33 -8.29
C TYR A 170 -13.47 6.51 -7.37
N VAL A 171 -13.00 6.23 -6.14
CA VAL A 171 -12.39 7.14 -5.12
C VAL A 171 -13.37 8.00 -4.25
N VAL A 172 -13.20 8.43 -2.96
CA VAL A 172 -12.25 8.20 -1.82
C VAL A 172 -13.01 8.10 -0.46
N SER A 173 -12.71 7.09 0.36
CA SER A 173 -12.62 7.04 1.83
C SER A 173 -11.38 6.19 2.13
N PHE A 174 -10.61 6.43 3.19
CA PHE A 174 -9.28 5.82 3.35
C PHE A 174 -9.32 4.64 4.33
N CYS A 175 -8.70 3.52 3.94
CA CYS A 175 -8.31 2.49 4.89
C CYS A 175 -6.85 2.73 5.25
N ASN A 176 -6.61 2.93 6.55
CA ASN A 176 -5.28 3.23 7.09
C ASN A 176 -4.30 2.07 6.87
N TYR A 177 -3.02 2.44 6.91
CA TYR A 177 -1.81 1.62 6.77
C TYR A 177 -1.20 1.52 5.37
N PHE A 178 0.13 1.71 5.35
CA PHE A 178 1.06 1.33 4.27
C PHE A 178 1.00 -0.17 3.97
N THR A 179 0.49 -0.94 4.94
CA THR A 179 0.22 -2.36 4.82
C THR A 179 -1.04 -2.72 5.59
N VAL A 180 -2.13 -2.99 4.88
CA VAL A 180 -3.41 -3.38 5.50
C VAL A 180 -3.49 -4.89 5.51
N LEU A 181 -3.72 -5.47 6.70
CA LEU A 181 -4.20 -6.83 6.83
C LEU A 181 -5.72 -6.79 6.90
N ILE A 182 -6.38 -7.47 5.98
CA ILE A 182 -7.84 -7.57 5.94
C ILE A 182 -8.22 -9.04 6.05
N ASP A 183 -9.17 -9.33 6.93
CA ASP A 183 -9.84 -10.64 7.02
C ASP A 183 -10.82 -10.80 5.85
N LYS A 184 -10.70 -11.89 5.11
CA LYS A 184 -11.59 -12.21 3.98
C LYS A 184 -12.76 -13.05 4.47
N THR A 185 -13.80 -12.39 4.99
CA THR A 185 -15.10 -13.03 5.27
C THR A 185 -15.77 -13.56 3.99
#